data_AF-A0A3A0DCT6-F1
#
_entry.id   AF-A0A3A0DCT6-F1
#
_cell.length_a   1.000
_cell.length_b   1.000
_cell.length_c   1.000
_cell.angle_alpha   90.00
_cell.angle_beta   90.00
_cell.angle_gamma   90.00
#
_symmetry.space_group_name_H-M   'P 1'
#
loop_
_entity.id
_entity.type
_entity.pdbx_description
1 polymer ?
#
loop_
_entity_poly.entity_id
_entity_poly.type
_entity_poly.pdbx_seq_one_letter_code
_entity_poly.pdbx_strand_id
1 'polypeptide(L)'
;MNRATCVASLAAGYTAWLAVAAEPQTPLSHAAGSMRASSPYDVGDRAQLFVDQFLVREARGVAFTLHQGKKHAANPLARADQPWEGWRLEIYGSVLYDAEEKLFKMWYIGESLEDFPHYATLYAESDDGIAWRKPLLDVVPSARGGRTNAVAEGYILASVILDRSDPDPQRRYKMICWKQKPPYGAHLLTSPDGLHWEQVSEQPICPSADVVTGFYDRQRGLYVAFPKINHQVRGFDRRCFAVITSRDFARWTEPELVLVPDPRDDAGSLARIEQVRPVLDQPDDPQLI
;
A
#
# COMPACT_ATOMS: atom_id res chain seq x y z
N MET A 1 3.24 6.33 -49.17
CA MET A 1 3.51 7.59 -49.90
C MET A 1 2.51 7.69 -51.03
N ASN A 2 1.28 8.15 -50.77
CA ASN A 2 0.83 9.55 -50.88
C ASN A 2 1.20 10.21 -52.22
N ARG A 3 0.25 10.25 -53.17
CA ARG A 3 -0.63 11.43 -53.38
C ARG A 3 -1.60 11.17 -54.53
N ALA A 4 -2.88 11.33 -54.24
CA ALA A 4 -3.94 11.51 -55.21
C ALA A 4 -4.06 12.99 -55.57
N THR A 5 -4.12 13.31 -56.86
CA THR A 5 -4.77 14.55 -57.35
C THR A 5 -5.21 14.36 -58.79
N CYS A 6 -6.52 14.37 -59.05
CA CYS A 6 -7.15 14.92 -60.27
C CYS A 6 -8.67 14.89 -60.06
N VAL A 7 -9.30 16.02 -59.71
CA VAL A 7 -10.08 16.88 -60.62
C VAL A 7 -11.15 16.12 -61.40
N ALA A 8 -12.39 16.26 -60.95
CA ALA A 8 -13.59 15.89 -61.70
C ALA A 8 -13.93 16.98 -62.72
N SER A 9 -14.18 16.59 -63.97
CA SER A 9 -15.01 17.35 -64.88
C SER A 9 -15.92 16.40 -65.65
N LEU A 10 -17.20 16.75 -65.64
CA LEU A 10 -18.31 16.10 -66.31
C LEU A 10 -18.24 16.35 -67.83
N ALA A 11 -18.52 15.33 -68.65
CA ALA A 11 -19.71 15.32 -69.51
C ALA A 11 -19.66 14.21 -70.58
N ALA A 12 -20.75 13.45 -70.62
CA ALA A 12 -21.52 12.95 -71.76
C ALA A 12 -20.80 12.28 -72.96
N GLY A 13 -21.12 11.00 -73.16
CA GLY A 13 -20.98 10.31 -74.45
C GLY A 13 -21.69 8.96 -74.44
N TYR A 14 -22.83 8.89 -75.14
CA TYR A 14 -23.63 7.68 -75.40
C TYR A 14 -22.85 6.65 -76.25
N THR A 15 -22.86 5.36 -75.89
CA THR A 15 -23.56 4.27 -76.63
C THR A 15 -23.21 2.86 -76.11
N ALA A 16 -24.26 2.01 -76.15
CA ALA A 16 -24.43 0.60 -75.80
C ALA A 16 -23.25 -0.38 -76.02
N TRP A 17 -23.14 -1.43 -75.19
CA TRP A 17 -23.74 -2.76 -75.45
C TRP A 17 -23.40 -3.80 -74.36
N LEU A 18 -24.30 -4.79 -74.27
CA LEU A 18 -24.20 -6.12 -73.63
C LEU A 18 -24.36 -6.21 -72.11
N ALA A 19 -25.61 -6.44 -71.70
CA ALA A 19 -25.94 -7.04 -70.42
C ALA A 19 -25.47 -8.50 -70.39
N VAL A 20 -24.39 -8.77 -69.65
CA VAL A 20 -24.11 -10.11 -69.13
C VAL A 20 -24.88 -10.22 -67.83
N ALA A 21 -25.86 -11.13 -67.79
CA ALA A 21 -26.56 -11.48 -66.56
C ALA A 21 -25.55 -12.16 -65.62
N ALA A 22 -25.10 -11.41 -64.60
CA ALA A 22 -24.37 -11.98 -63.48
C ALA A 22 -25.40 -12.49 -62.46
N GLU A 23 -25.33 -13.78 -62.16
CA GLU A 23 -26.13 -14.42 -61.12
C GLU A 23 -25.95 -13.72 -59.77
N PRO A 24 -27.01 -13.59 -58.94
CA PRO A 24 -26.88 -13.00 -57.62
C PRO A 24 -25.96 -13.86 -56.75
N GLN A 25 -24.76 -13.35 -56.48
CA GLN A 25 -23.88 -13.96 -55.50
C GLN A 25 -24.51 -13.85 -54.12
N THR A 26 -24.78 -15.00 -53.52
CA THR A 26 -25.20 -15.15 -52.12
C THR A 26 -24.21 -14.39 -51.23
N PRO A 27 -24.65 -13.45 -50.38
CA PRO A 27 -23.72 -12.75 -49.51
C PRO A 27 -23.08 -13.75 -48.55
N LEU A 28 -21.75 -13.80 -48.56
CA LEU A 28 -20.95 -14.50 -47.57
C LEU A 28 -21.40 -14.03 -46.18
N SER A 29 -21.91 -14.97 -45.38
CA SER A 29 -22.22 -14.71 -43.98
C SER A 29 -20.90 -14.40 -43.26
N HIS A 30 -20.60 -13.13 -43.05
CA HIS A 30 -19.65 -12.74 -42.03
C HIS A 30 -20.26 -13.13 -40.69
N ALA A 31 -19.91 -14.32 -40.21
CA ALA A 31 -20.05 -14.63 -38.81
C ALA A 31 -19.27 -13.55 -38.05
N ALA A 32 -20.00 -12.62 -37.44
CA ALA A 32 -19.43 -11.66 -36.51
C ALA A 32 -18.91 -12.48 -35.31
N GLY A 33 -17.69 -12.97 -35.43
CA GLY A 33 -16.92 -13.45 -34.30
C GLY A 33 -16.90 -12.31 -33.30
N SER A 34 -17.60 -12.47 -32.19
CA SER A 34 -17.52 -11.58 -31.04
C SER A 34 -16.05 -11.49 -30.65
N MET A 35 -15.36 -10.43 -31.10
CA MET A 35 -14.09 -10.04 -30.54
C MET A 35 -14.37 -9.66 -29.10
N ARG A 36 -14.18 -10.61 -28.17
CA ARG A 36 -14.04 -10.29 -26.77
C ARG A 36 -12.97 -9.21 -26.69
N ALA A 37 -13.33 -8.06 -26.12
CA ALA A 37 -12.37 -7.06 -25.74
C ALA A 37 -11.29 -7.75 -24.89
N SER A 38 -10.10 -7.93 -25.46
CA SER A 38 -8.97 -8.51 -24.74
C SER A 38 -8.47 -7.47 -23.75
N SER A 39 -8.98 -7.51 -22.52
CA SER A 39 -8.33 -6.84 -21.41
C SER A 39 -7.03 -7.58 -21.09
N PRO A 40 -5.89 -6.88 -20.91
CA PRO A 40 -4.68 -7.52 -20.39
C PRO A 40 -4.84 -7.96 -18.92
N TYR A 41 -5.91 -7.53 -18.26
CA TYR A 41 -6.27 -7.91 -16.90
C TYR A 41 -7.52 -8.79 -16.89
N ASP A 42 -7.41 -9.97 -16.30
CA ASP A 42 -8.56 -10.84 -16.02
C ASP A 42 -9.29 -10.35 -14.76
N VAL A 43 -10.30 -9.50 -14.95
CA VAL A 43 -11.11 -8.97 -13.83
C VAL A 43 -12.12 -9.99 -13.31
N GLY A 44 -12.53 -10.96 -14.13
CA GLY A 44 -13.54 -11.96 -13.80
C GLY A 44 -14.85 -11.35 -13.26
N ASP A 45 -15.43 -12.02 -12.26
CA ASP A 45 -16.59 -11.59 -11.45
C ASP A 45 -16.18 -10.94 -10.12
N ARG A 46 -14.88 -10.62 -9.96
CA ARG A 46 -14.32 -10.09 -8.72
C ARG A 46 -14.67 -8.61 -8.58
N ALA A 47 -15.10 -8.21 -7.39
CA ALA A 47 -15.27 -6.80 -7.06
C ALA A 47 -13.96 -6.03 -7.29
N GLN A 48 -14.04 -4.91 -8.00
CA GLN A 48 -12.93 -4.01 -8.28
C GLN A 48 -13.15 -2.68 -7.57
N LEU A 49 -12.11 -2.15 -6.95
CA LEU A 49 -12.14 -0.79 -6.42
C LEU A 49 -11.76 0.18 -7.54
N PHE A 50 -12.60 1.18 -7.78
CA PHE A 50 -12.32 2.27 -8.72
C PHE A 50 -11.55 3.39 -8.01
N VAL A 51 -10.38 3.05 -7.43
CA VAL A 51 -9.47 4.01 -6.81
C VAL A 51 -8.68 4.80 -7.85
N ASP A 52 -8.51 4.23 -9.04
CA ASP A 52 -7.92 4.83 -10.21
C ASP A 52 -8.68 4.39 -11.48
N GLN A 53 -8.15 4.74 -12.66
CA GLN A 53 -8.72 4.41 -13.96
C GLN A 53 -8.00 3.25 -14.65
N PHE A 54 -7.13 2.52 -13.95
CA PHE A 54 -6.26 1.51 -14.54
C PHE A 54 -7.02 0.36 -15.22
N LEU A 55 -8.13 -0.06 -14.62
CA LEU A 55 -9.02 -1.10 -15.16
C LEU A 55 -10.12 -0.54 -16.08
N VAL A 56 -10.18 0.78 -16.28
CA VAL A 56 -11.25 1.44 -17.03
C VAL A 56 -10.84 1.59 -18.49
N ARG A 57 -11.51 0.84 -19.37
CA ARG A 57 -11.30 0.96 -20.82
C ARG A 57 -11.81 2.30 -21.36
N GLU A 58 -13.00 2.71 -20.92
CA GLU A 58 -13.69 3.89 -21.45
C GLU A 58 -14.70 4.43 -20.44
N ALA A 59 -14.85 5.76 -20.39
CA ALA A 59 -15.86 6.47 -19.62
C ALA A 59 -16.40 7.64 -20.45
N ARG A 60 -17.73 7.80 -20.54
CA ARG A 60 -18.40 8.88 -21.28
C ARG A 60 -19.52 9.49 -20.45
N GLY A 61 -19.57 10.82 -20.38
CA GLY A 61 -20.63 11.55 -19.67
C GLY A 61 -20.65 11.32 -18.15
N VAL A 62 -19.54 10.85 -17.58
CA VAL A 62 -19.40 10.57 -16.14
C VAL A 62 -18.06 11.10 -15.64
N ALA A 63 -17.96 11.33 -14.33
CA ALA A 63 -16.74 11.73 -13.66
C ALA A 63 -16.40 10.73 -12.54
N PHE A 64 -15.12 10.37 -12.43
CA PHE A 64 -14.64 9.61 -11.28
C PHE A 64 -14.53 10.53 -10.07
N THR A 65 -15.16 10.13 -8.97
CA THR A 65 -15.12 10.86 -7.70
C THR A 65 -14.74 9.89 -6.60
N LEU A 66 -13.63 10.15 -5.92
CA LEU A 66 -13.28 9.42 -4.72
C LEU A 66 -14.17 9.90 -3.58
N HIS A 67 -15.07 9.04 -3.12
CA HIS A 67 -15.96 9.36 -2.01
C HIS A 67 -15.21 9.24 -0.69
N GLN A 68 -15.34 10.26 0.17
CA GLN A 68 -14.76 10.22 1.50
C GLN A 68 -15.38 9.09 2.33
N GLY A 69 -14.53 8.28 2.97
CA GLY A 69 -14.98 7.25 3.90
C GLY A 69 -15.76 7.86 5.08
N LYS A 70 -16.87 7.23 5.45
CA LYS A 70 -17.64 7.62 6.63
C LYS A 70 -16.98 7.06 7.89
N LYS A 71 -16.59 7.93 8.82
CA LYS A 71 -16.08 7.52 10.13
C LYS A 71 -17.14 6.71 10.88
N HIS A 72 -16.71 5.67 11.59
CA HIS A 72 -17.60 4.88 12.43
C HIS A 72 -18.19 5.75 13.55
N ALA A 73 -19.48 5.57 13.86
CA ALA A 73 -20.18 6.41 14.84
C ALA A 73 -19.62 6.24 16.27
N ALA A 74 -19.02 5.08 16.57
CA ALA A 74 -18.42 4.78 17.87
C ALA A 74 -16.96 5.25 18.02
N ASN A 75 -16.41 6.02 17.07
CA ASN A 75 -15.02 6.48 17.16
C ASN A 75 -14.74 7.28 18.45
N PRO A 76 -13.53 7.13 19.05
CA PRO A 76 -12.47 6.17 18.69
C PRO A 76 -12.79 4.73 19.13
N LEU A 77 -12.45 3.76 18.27
CA LEU A 77 -12.70 2.32 18.49
C LEU A 77 -11.68 1.67 19.45
N ALA A 78 -10.47 2.23 19.53
CA ALA A 78 -9.44 1.87 20.48
C ALA A 78 -8.94 3.14 21.18
N ARG A 79 -8.66 3.05 22.48
CA ARG A 79 -8.22 4.18 23.33
C ARG A 79 -6.95 3.80 24.07
N ALA A 80 -6.10 4.76 24.40
CA ALA A 80 -5.08 4.55 25.41
C ALA A 80 -5.77 4.53 26.78
N ASP A 81 -5.93 3.35 27.36
CA ASP A 81 -6.67 3.12 28.61
C ASP A 81 -5.94 2.19 29.58
N GLN A 82 -4.73 1.74 29.23
CA GLN A 82 -3.84 0.98 30.11
C GLN A 82 -2.63 1.83 30.54
N PRO A 83 -2.10 1.62 31.76
CA PRO A 83 -1.04 2.47 32.30
C PRO A 83 0.30 2.37 31.56
N TRP A 84 0.52 1.28 30.82
CA TRP A 84 1.75 1.04 30.03
C TRP A 84 1.65 1.49 28.56
N GLU A 85 0.55 2.12 28.16
CA GLU A 85 0.35 2.60 26.78
C GLU A 85 0.90 4.01 26.55
N GLY A 86 1.06 4.80 27.62
CA GLY A 86 1.38 6.22 27.50
C GLY A 86 0.12 7.05 27.21
N TRP A 87 0.28 8.18 26.52
CA TRP A 87 -0.80 9.17 26.34
C TRP A 87 -1.65 8.94 25.08
N ARG A 88 -1.18 8.14 24.11
CA ARG A 88 -1.90 7.79 22.89
C ARG A 88 -1.53 6.40 22.40
N LEU A 89 -2.33 5.90 21.45
CA LEU A 89 -1.98 4.75 20.63
C LEU A 89 -1.53 5.22 19.26
N GLU A 90 -0.48 4.62 18.71
CA GLU A 90 -0.22 4.72 17.27
C GLU A 90 -0.57 3.41 16.59
N ILE A 91 -1.53 3.47 15.65
CA ILE A 91 -1.89 2.34 14.79
C ILE A 91 -0.97 2.34 13.55
N TYR A 92 0.32 2.60 13.75
CA TYR A 92 1.36 2.25 12.80
C TYR A 92 1.79 0.81 13.11
N GLY A 93 1.02 -0.12 12.57
CA GLY A 93 1.18 -1.54 12.80
C GLY A 93 0.25 -2.32 11.88
N SER A 94 -0.43 -3.34 12.37
CA SER A 94 -1.30 -4.18 11.54
C SER A 94 -2.55 -4.62 12.28
N VAL A 95 -3.65 -4.68 11.54
CA VAL A 95 -4.86 -5.40 11.92
C VAL A 95 -5.06 -6.52 10.90
N LEU A 96 -5.15 -7.76 11.36
CA LEU A 96 -5.49 -8.90 10.50
C LEU A 96 -6.62 -9.71 11.10
N TYR A 97 -7.41 -10.33 10.24
CA TYR A 97 -8.36 -11.35 10.64
C TYR A 97 -7.72 -12.73 10.45
N ASP A 98 -7.61 -13.50 11.52
CA ASP A 98 -7.24 -14.90 11.47
C ASP A 98 -8.51 -15.75 11.29
N ALA A 99 -8.67 -16.34 10.10
CA ALA A 99 -9.87 -17.10 9.77
C ALA A 99 -9.98 -18.44 10.51
N GLU A 100 -8.85 -19.03 10.95
CA GLU A 100 -8.89 -20.28 11.72
C GLU A 100 -9.26 -20.02 13.18
N GLU A 101 -8.68 -18.98 13.78
CA GLU A 101 -9.00 -18.56 15.15
C GLU A 101 -10.29 -17.74 15.23
N LYS A 102 -10.79 -17.28 14.08
CA LYS A 102 -11.96 -16.39 13.94
C LYS A 102 -11.83 -15.10 14.75
N LEU A 103 -10.63 -14.54 14.75
CA LEU A 103 -10.26 -13.41 15.61
C LEU A 103 -9.56 -12.33 14.82
N PHE A 104 -9.94 -11.07 15.05
CA PHE A 104 -9.15 -9.93 14.65
C PHE A 104 -8.02 -9.70 15.65
N LYS A 105 -6.81 -9.51 15.14
CA LYS A 105 -5.59 -9.28 15.91
C LYS A 105 -5.00 -7.95 15.49
N MET A 106 -4.58 -7.15 16.46
CA MET A 106 -3.97 -5.85 16.26
C MET A 106 -2.61 -5.78 16.94
N TRP A 107 -1.61 -5.31 16.20
CA TRP A 107 -0.31 -4.89 16.72
C TRP A 107 -0.20 -3.39 16.57
N TYR A 108 0.02 -2.68 17.68
CA TYR A 108 0.03 -1.22 17.74
C TYR A 108 1.15 -0.72 18.64
N ILE A 109 1.51 0.55 18.56
CA ILE A 109 2.61 1.11 19.35
C ILE A 109 2.06 1.72 20.64
N GLY A 110 2.70 1.38 21.76
CA GLY A 110 2.60 2.11 23.03
C GLY A 110 3.76 3.09 23.21
N GLU A 111 3.48 4.24 23.82
CA GLU A 111 4.43 5.35 24.02
C GLU A 111 4.86 5.52 25.49
N SER A 112 4.58 4.55 26.36
CA SER A 112 5.09 4.62 27.74
C SER A 112 6.59 4.30 27.78
N LEU A 113 7.43 5.33 27.69
CA LEU A 113 8.88 5.20 27.81
C LEU A 113 9.34 4.78 29.22
N GLU A 114 8.49 4.94 30.23
CA GLU A 114 8.75 4.46 31.58
C GLU A 114 8.63 2.93 31.69
N ASP A 115 7.71 2.32 30.93
CA ASP A 115 7.58 0.85 30.88
C ASP A 115 8.53 0.25 29.83
N PHE A 116 8.66 0.91 28.69
CA PHE A 116 9.37 0.43 27.51
C PHE A 116 10.30 1.53 26.95
N PRO A 117 11.56 1.59 27.39
CA PRO A 117 12.48 2.69 27.06
C PRO A 117 12.71 2.92 25.56
N HIS A 118 12.49 1.91 24.71
CA HIS A 118 12.63 2.00 23.25
C HIS A 118 11.31 1.83 22.51
N TYR A 119 10.19 2.22 23.13
CA TYR A 119 8.83 1.91 22.69
C TYR A 119 8.56 0.40 22.64
N ALA A 120 7.29 0.03 22.52
CA ALA A 120 6.91 -1.37 22.33
C ALA A 120 5.76 -1.51 21.35
N THR A 121 5.80 -2.61 20.59
CA THR A 121 4.63 -3.16 19.94
C THR A 121 3.79 -3.90 20.99
N LEU A 122 2.55 -3.46 21.13
CA LEU A 122 1.51 -4.01 21.98
C LEU A 122 0.49 -4.77 21.14
N TYR A 123 -0.30 -5.63 21.80
CA TYR A 123 -1.21 -6.56 21.14
C TYR A 123 -2.65 -6.45 21.65
N ALA A 124 -3.63 -6.47 20.75
CA ALA A 124 -5.04 -6.49 21.09
C ALA A 124 -5.84 -7.43 20.18
N GLU A 125 -6.99 -7.88 20.69
CA GLU A 125 -7.86 -8.86 20.04
C GLU A 125 -9.29 -8.35 19.93
N SER A 126 -10.01 -8.78 18.91
CA SER A 126 -11.42 -8.43 18.72
C SER A 126 -12.16 -9.51 17.96
N ASP A 127 -13.43 -9.76 18.31
CA ASP A 127 -14.27 -10.71 17.59
C ASP A 127 -14.92 -10.08 16.35
N ASP A 128 -15.04 -8.74 16.34
CA ASP A 128 -15.78 -7.98 15.33
C ASP A 128 -14.94 -6.90 14.61
N GLY A 129 -13.69 -6.70 15.04
CA GLY A 129 -12.78 -5.67 14.51
C GLY A 129 -13.11 -4.25 15.00
N ILE A 130 -14.06 -4.10 15.92
CA ILE A 130 -14.58 -2.81 16.42
C ILE A 130 -14.30 -2.69 17.92
N ALA A 131 -14.69 -3.69 18.71
CA ALA A 131 -14.46 -3.71 20.15
C ALA A 131 -13.19 -4.49 20.48
N TRP A 132 -12.20 -3.81 21.07
CA TRP A 132 -10.87 -4.35 21.29
C TRP A 132 -10.62 -4.72 22.75
N ARG A 133 -10.08 -5.92 22.97
CA ARG A 133 -9.59 -6.44 24.25
C ARG A 133 -8.06 -6.44 24.25
N LYS A 134 -7.46 -6.02 25.36
CA LYS A 134 -6.00 -5.96 25.55
C LYS A 134 -5.60 -7.00 26.58
N PRO A 135 -5.32 -8.24 26.17
CA PRO A 135 -5.02 -9.31 27.13
C PRO A 135 -3.76 -8.99 27.91
N LEU A 136 -3.76 -9.21 29.23
CA LEU A 136 -2.53 -9.20 30.00
C LEU A 136 -1.68 -10.39 29.58
N LEU A 137 -0.51 -10.12 29.02
CA LEU A 137 0.49 -11.10 28.61
C LEU A 137 1.67 -11.07 29.60
N ASP A 138 2.54 -12.06 29.51
CA ASP A 138 3.80 -12.12 30.27
C ASP A 138 4.95 -12.46 29.30
N VAL A 139 4.95 -11.75 28.17
CA VAL A 139 5.86 -12.00 27.04
C VAL A 139 7.03 -11.03 27.07
N VAL A 140 6.74 -9.73 27.22
CA VAL A 140 7.74 -8.68 27.35
C VAL A 140 7.63 -8.04 28.73
N PRO A 141 8.71 -8.01 29.52
CA PRO A 141 8.69 -7.40 30.85
C PRO A 141 8.60 -5.87 30.75
N SER A 142 7.74 -5.25 31.57
CA SER A 142 7.77 -3.80 31.80
C SER A 142 8.88 -3.43 32.78
N ALA A 143 9.56 -2.31 32.54
CA ALA A 143 10.53 -1.74 33.47
C ALA A 143 9.91 -1.30 34.82
N ARG A 144 8.59 -1.03 34.86
CA ARG A 144 7.84 -0.76 36.10
C ARG A 144 7.25 -2.03 36.73
N GLY A 145 7.47 -3.19 36.10
CA GLY A 145 6.94 -4.48 36.52
C GLY A 145 5.46 -4.67 36.21
N GLY A 146 4.97 -5.86 36.52
CA GLY A 146 3.59 -6.27 36.21
C GLY A 146 3.43 -6.82 34.80
N ARG A 147 2.27 -7.43 34.55
CA ARG A 147 1.89 -7.96 33.24
C ARG A 147 1.37 -6.83 32.36
N THR A 148 1.68 -6.89 31.08
CA THR A 148 1.24 -5.92 30.05
C THR A 148 0.84 -6.69 28.79
N ASN A 149 0.30 -6.03 27.77
CA ASN A 149 0.06 -6.66 26.47
C ASN A 149 1.20 -6.43 25.46
N ALA A 150 2.41 -6.12 25.93
CA ALA A 150 3.57 -5.94 25.06
C ALA A 150 4.08 -7.28 24.51
N VAL A 151 4.40 -7.28 23.21
CA VAL A 151 4.89 -8.47 22.47
C VAL A 151 6.27 -8.26 21.85
N ALA A 152 6.69 -7.00 21.63
CA ALA A 152 8.05 -6.70 21.18
C ALA A 152 8.51 -5.30 21.64
N GLU A 153 9.47 -5.22 22.58
CA GLU A 153 10.08 -3.95 23.00
C GLU A 153 11.28 -3.59 22.10
N GLY A 154 11.39 -2.32 21.74
CA GLY A 154 12.39 -1.83 20.80
C GLY A 154 12.05 -2.08 19.33
N TYR A 155 10.85 -2.55 19.03
CA TYR A 155 10.35 -2.74 17.66
C TYR A 155 9.00 -2.04 17.50
N ILE A 156 8.90 -1.19 16.49
CA ILE A 156 7.70 -0.42 16.17
C ILE A 156 7.35 -0.56 14.68
N LEU A 157 6.24 0.02 14.23
CA LEU A 157 5.76 -0.08 12.84
C LEU A 157 5.51 -1.53 12.40
N ALA A 158 4.97 -2.34 13.31
CA ALA A 158 4.81 -3.79 13.14
C ALA A 158 3.88 -4.13 11.96
N SER A 159 4.46 -4.31 10.79
CA SER A 159 3.77 -4.81 9.60
C SER A 159 3.73 -6.32 9.67
N VAL A 160 2.65 -6.85 10.25
CA VAL A 160 2.49 -8.27 10.54
C VAL A 160 1.77 -8.97 9.40
N ILE A 161 2.37 -10.08 8.97
CA ILE A 161 1.90 -10.96 7.91
C ILE A 161 1.67 -12.35 8.51
N LEU A 162 0.48 -12.89 8.30
CA LEU A 162 0.17 -14.30 8.58
C LEU A 162 0.39 -15.11 7.30
N ASP A 163 1.49 -15.84 7.25
CA ASP A 163 1.87 -16.74 6.16
C ASP A 163 1.78 -18.20 6.62
N ARG A 164 0.61 -18.80 6.40
CA ARG A 164 0.34 -20.21 6.70
C ARG A 164 0.97 -21.17 5.71
N SER A 165 1.52 -20.67 4.60
CA SER A 165 2.15 -21.52 3.58
C SER A 165 3.62 -21.81 3.86
N ASP A 166 4.23 -21.12 4.82
CA ASP A 166 5.58 -21.41 5.28
C ASP A 166 5.64 -22.82 5.90
N PRO A 167 6.53 -23.70 5.41
CA PRO A 167 6.66 -25.04 5.98
C PRO A 167 7.23 -25.03 7.41
N ASP A 168 7.89 -23.96 7.83
CA ASP A 168 8.40 -23.81 9.19
C ASP A 168 7.32 -23.20 10.11
N PRO A 169 6.79 -23.96 11.09
CA PRO A 169 5.78 -23.45 12.00
C PRO A 169 6.26 -22.30 12.90
N GLN A 170 7.57 -22.08 13.05
CA GLN A 170 8.13 -20.93 13.76
C GLN A 170 8.05 -19.63 12.96
N ARG A 171 7.72 -19.72 11.67
CA ARG A 171 7.69 -18.59 10.72
C ARG A 171 6.29 -18.27 10.20
N ARG A 172 5.25 -18.75 10.89
CA ARG A 172 3.84 -18.53 10.54
C ARG A 172 3.46 -17.06 10.54
N TYR A 173 3.93 -16.33 11.55
CA TYR A 173 3.84 -14.88 11.60
C TYR A 173 5.19 -14.29 11.22
N LYS A 174 5.12 -13.23 10.42
CA LYS A 174 6.27 -12.49 9.91
C LYS A 174 6.03 -11.02 10.18
N MET A 175 7.06 -10.32 10.64
CA MET A 175 6.97 -8.88 10.91
C MET A 175 8.08 -8.16 10.17
N ILE A 176 7.69 -7.11 9.45
CA ILE A 176 8.60 -6.06 8.98
C ILE A 176 8.38 -4.87 9.91
N CYS A 177 9.43 -4.40 10.56
CA CYS A 177 9.34 -3.37 11.59
C CYS A 177 10.52 -2.42 11.55
N TRP A 178 10.42 -1.30 12.27
CA TRP A 178 11.55 -0.44 12.58
C TRP A 178 12.10 -0.75 13.97
N LYS A 179 13.39 -1.06 14.04
CA LYS A 179 14.11 -1.34 15.29
C LYS A 179 14.65 -0.05 15.91
N GLN A 180 14.27 0.20 17.16
CA GLN A 180 14.65 1.35 17.99
C GLN A 180 15.92 1.10 18.83
N LYS A 181 16.74 0.14 18.43
CA LYS A 181 18.00 -0.23 19.08
C LYS A 181 19.07 -0.50 18.03
N PRO A 182 20.36 -0.26 18.31
CA PRO A 182 21.44 -0.61 17.40
C PRO A 182 21.45 -2.11 17.00
N PRO A 183 21.75 -2.43 15.73
CA PRO A 183 21.74 -1.52 14.59
C PRO A 183 20.31 -1.01 14.31
N TYR A 184 20.13 0.31 14.20
CA TYR A 184 18.83 0.90 13.88
C TYR A 184 18.45 0.60 12.43
N GLY A 185 17.15 0.47 12.14
CA GLY A 185 16.67 0.29 10.77
C GLY A 185 15.49 -0.65 10.63
N ALA A 186 15.04 -0.84 9.39
CA ALA A 186 14.03 -1.85 9.04
C ALA A 186 14.56 -3.28 9.24
N HIS A 187 13.92 -4.06 10.12
CA HIS A 187 14.31 -5.44 10.47
C HIS A 187 13.15 -6.42 10.27
N LEU A 188 13.50 -7.70 10.28
CA LEU A 188 12.58 -8.84 10.15
C LEU A 188 12.51 -9.62 11.44
N LEU A 189 11.30 -9.94 11.88
CA LEU A 189 11.05 -10.91 12.94
C LEU A 189 10.09 -12.00 12.44
N THR A 190 10.19 -13.17 13.07
CA THR A 190 9.25 -14.28 12.88
C THR A 190 8.66 -14.70 14.20
N SER A 191 7.47 -15.30 14.15
CA SER A 191 6.80 -15.82 15.34
C SER A 191 5.91 -17.01 14.99
N PRO A 192 5.81 -18.03 15.86
CA PRO A 192 4.85 -19.11 15.68
C PRO A 192 3.39 -18.69 15.95
N ASP A 193 3.16 -17.63 16.74
CA ASP A 193 1.84 -17.27 17.28
C ASP A 193 1.49 -15.77 17.17
N GLY A 194 2.43 -14.95 16.72
CA GLY A 194 2.27 -13.49 16.62
C GLY A 194 2.45 -12.77 17.96
N LEU A 195 2.86 -13.47 19.01
CA LEU A 195 3.11 -12.94 20.35
C LEU A 195 4.59 -13.07 20.71
N HIS A 196 5.20 -14.23 20.48
CA HIS A 196 6.60 -14.50 20.79
C HIS A 196 7.45 -14.29 19.54
N TRP A 197 8.13 -13.15 19.48
CA TRP A 197 8.87 -12.73 18.29
C TRP A 197 10.37 -12.97 18.40
N GLU A 198 10.97 -13.47 17.32
CA GLU A 198 12.41 -13.66 17.16
C GLU A 198 12.93 -12.84 15.98
N GLN A 199 14.01 -12.07 16.18
CA GLN A 199 14.68 -11.33 15.11
C GLN A 199 15.47 -12.28 14.21
N VAL A 200 15.20 -12.25 12.91
CA VAL A 200 15.85 -13.13 11.92
C VAL A 200 16.80 -12.41 10.97
N SER A 201 16.73 -11.07 10.87
CA SER A 201 17.69 -10.27 10.11
C SER A 201 18.78 -9.74 11.03
N GLU A 202 20.06 -9.98 10.75
CA GLU A 202 21.17 -9.44 11.55
C GLU A 202 21.40 -7.92 11.33
N GLN A 203 21.19 -7.48 10.09
CA GLN A 203 21.33 -6.09 9.64
C GLN A 203 20.00 -5.54 9.12
N PRO A 204 19.85 -4.21 9.01
CA PRO A 204 18.71 -3.64 8.33
C PRO A 204 18.56 -4.19 6.91
N ILE A 205 17.33 -4.51 6.50
CA ILE A 205 17.06 -5.10 5.17
C ILE A 205 17.30 -4.15 4.01
N CYS A 206 17.36 -2.84 4.28
CA CYS A 206 17.75 -1.80 3.35
C CYS A 206 18.10 -0.50 4.08
N PRO A 207 18.83 0.43 3.44
CA PRO A 207 18.89 1.81 3.88
C PRO A 207 17.48 2.40 3.99
N SER A 208 17.13 2.93 5.15
CA SER A 208 15.81 3.48 5.43
C SER A 208 15.87 4.55 6.52
N ALA A 209 14.93 5.49 6.47
CA ALA A 209 14.63 6.44 7.52
C ALA A 209 13.55 5.87 8.46
N ASP A 210 13.00 6.69 9.35
CA ASP A 210 12.11 6.34 10.47
C ASP A 210 10.77 5.66 10.14
N VAL A 211 10.47 5.30 8.88
CA VAL A 211 9.22 4.63 8.50
C VAL A 211 9.45 3.49 7.52
N VAL A 212 8.85 2.33 7.82
CA VAL A 212 8.69 1.20 6.90
C VAL A 212 7.30 0.60 7.06
N THR A 213 6.69 0.16 5.96
CA THR A 213 5.45 -0.62 5.99
C THR A 213 5.56 -1.79 5.04
N GLY A 214 5.00 -2.94 5.39
CA GLY A 214 5.12 -4.16 4.61
C GLY A 214 3.83 -4.95 4.48
N PHE A 215 3.75 -5.78 3.45
CA PHE A 215 2.65 -6.72 3.25
C PHE A 215 3.10 -7.89 2.37
N TYR A 216 2.23 -8.90 2.24
CA TYR A 216 2.43 -10.00 1.30
C TYR A 216 1.50 -9.85 0.09
N ASP A 217 2.10 -9.67 -1.08
CA ASP A 217 1.42 -9.69 -2.38
C ASP A 217 1.15 -11.16 -2.76
N ARG A 218 -0.07 -11.63 -2.46
CA ARG A 218 -0.51 -12.99 -2.78
C ARG A 218 -0.56 -13.28 -4.28
N GLN A 219 -0.79 -12.27 -5.12
CA GLN A 219 -0.88 -12.47 -6.57
C GLN A 219 0.50 -12.72 -7.17
N ARG A 220 1.52 -12.01 -6.68
CA ARG A 220 2.91 -12.17 -7.15
C ARG A 220 3.72 -13.18 -6.35
N GLY A 221 3.22 -13.60 -5.19
CA GLY A 221 3.95 -14.45 -4.24
C GLY A 221 5.20 -13.73 -3.70
N LEU A 222 5.04 -12.47 -3.32
CA LEU A 222 6.15 -11.61 -2.87
C LEU A 222 5.83 -10.98 -1.52
N TYR A 223 6.81 -10.98 -0.63
CA TYR A 223 6.88 -10.01 0.44
C TYR A 223 7.30 -8.67 -0.14
N VAL A 224 6.61 -7.60 0.26
CA VAL A 224 6.85 -6.25 -0.24
C VAL A 224 6.99 -5.33 0.97
N ALA A 225 7.99 -4.46 0.94
CA ALA A 225 8.12 -3.39 1.92
C ALA A 225 8.35 -2.04 1.23
N PHE A 226 7.82 -0.99 1.85
CA PHE A 226 7.94 0.40 1.44
C PHE A 226 8.75 1.18 2.48
N PRO A 227 10.09 1.12 2.44
CA PRO A 227 10.93 1.98 3.26
C PRO A 227 10.81 3.43 2.80
N LYS A 228 10.70 4.34 3.77
CA LYS A 228 10.95 5.77 3.54
C LYS A 228 12.44 5.99 3.40
N ILE A 229 12.85 6.67 2.33
CA ILE A 229 14.26 6.98 2.05
C ILE A 229 14.42 8.45 1.71
N ASN A 230 15.57 9.03 2.07
CA ASN A 230 15.96 10.35 1.59
C ASN A 230 16.66 10.19 0.24
N HIS A 231 16.28 11.01 -0.74
CA HIS A 231 16.86 10.98 -2.07
C HIS A 231 16.92 12.38 -2.68
N GLN A 232 17.93 12.62 -3.51
CA GLN A 232 18.06 13.88 -4.24
C GLN A 232 17.07 13.90 -5.41
N VAL A 233 16.10 14.82 -5.34
CA VAL A 233 15.09 14.99 -6.37
C VAL A 233 15.11 16.46 -6.79
N ARG A 234 15.48 16.70 -8.05
CA ARG A 234 15.53 18.05 -8.64
C ARG A 234 16.37 19.05 -7.82
N GLY A 235 17.48 18.58 -7.25
CA GLY A 235 18.43 19.41 -6.47
C GLY A 235 18.08 19.60 -5.00
N PHE A 236 17.06 18.92 -4.49
CA PHE A 236 16.65 18.97 -3.08
C PHE A 236 16.72 17.59 -2.45
N ASP A 237 17.09 17.54 -1.16
CA ASP A 237 16.91 16.33 -0.37
C ASP A 237 15.42 16.15 -0.06
N ARG A 238 14.84 15.06 -0.58
CA ARG A 238 13.40 14.80 -0.48
C ARG A 238 13.16 13.44 0.15
N ARG A 239 12.13 13.39 1.00
CA ARG A 239 11.59 12.14 1.53
C ARG A 239 10.79 11.44 0.43
N CYS A 240 11.23 10.26 0.06
CA CYS A 240 10.62 9.40 -0.95
C CYS A 240 10.25 8.05 -0.32
N PHE A 241 9.46 7.25 -1.04
CA PHE A 241 9.32 5.83 -0.73
C PHE A 241 9.93 5.00 -1.85
N ALA A 242 10.70 3.99 -1.45
CA ALA A 242 11.13 2.93 -2.33
C ALA A 242 10.27 1.68 -2.13
N VAL A 243 10.39 0.73 -3.04
CA VAL A 243 9.93 -0.65 -2.90
C VAL A 243 11.14 -1.55 -2.82
N ILE A 244 11.06 -2.49 -1.89
CA ILE A 244 11.90 -3.69 -1.87
C ILE A 244 11.00 -4.92 -1.82
N THR A 245 11.47 -6.02 -2.40
CA THR A 245 10.69 -7.27 -2.41
C THR A 245 11.55 -8.46 -2.02
N SER A 246 10.90 -9.51 -1.54
CA SER A 246 11.51 -10.80 -1.24
C SER A 246 10.56 -11.94 -1.59
N ARG A 247 11.11 -13.09 -2.01
CA ARG A 247 10.35 -14.33 -2.21
C ARG A 247 10.37 -15.26 -0.99
N ASP A 248 11.39 -15.14 -0.16
CA ASP A 248 11.73 -16.09 0.91
C ASP A 248 11.75 -15.45 2.31
N PHE A 249 11.47 -14.15 2.39
CA PHE A 249 11.54 -13.33 3.61
C PHE A 249 12.95 -13.26 4.22
N ALA A 250 13.99 -13.52 3.43
CA ALA A 250 15.38 -13.47 3.88
C ALA A 250 16.23 -12.58 2.97
N ARG A 251 16.12 -12.77 1.64
CA ARG A 251 16.85 -11.99 0.65
C ARG A 251 15.94 -10.94 0.05
N TRP A 252 16.35 -9.69 0.15
CA TRP A 252 15.60 -8.53 -0.33
C TRP A 252 16.30 -7.87 -1.51
N THR A 253 15.51 -7.35 -2.44
CA THR A 253 16.02 -6.57 -3.58
C THR A 253 16.58 -5.23 -3.11
N GLU A 254 17.44 -4.63 -3.94
CA GLU A 254 17.83 -3.22 -3.76
C GLU A 254 16.60 -2.29 -3.83
N PRO A 255 16.60 -1.15 -3.10
CA PRO A 255 15.49 -0.20 -3.14
C PRO A 255 15.28 0.44 -4.52
N GLU A 256 14.05 0.36 -5.02
CA GLU A 256 13.61 1.07 -6.23
C GLU A 256 12.64 2.19 -5.85
N LEU A 257 12.90 3.44 -6.26
CA LEU A 257 12.02 4.57 -5.97
C LEU A 257 10.66 4.41 -6.65
N VAL A 258 9.56 4.52 -5.89
CA VAL A 258 8.19 4.38 -6.42
C VAL A 258 7.27 5.57 -6.11
N LEU A 259 7.53 6.30 -5.02
CA LEU A 259 6.81 7.53 -4.70
C LEU A 259 7.85 8.63 -4.46
N VAL A 260 7.90 9.54 -5.42
CA VAL A 260 8.88 10.63 -5.47
C VAL A 260 8.09 11.93 -5.63
N PRO A 261 8.35 12.97 -4.80
CA PRO A 261 7.67 14.25 -4.93
C PRO A 261 7.86 14.85 -6.32
N ASP A 262 6.76 15.27 -6.95
CA ASP A 262 6.75 15.88 -8.27
C ASP A 262 6.47 17.40 -8.20
N PRO A 263 6.53 18.14 -9.33
CA PRO A 263 6.22 19.57 -9.33
C PRO A 263 4.80 19.93 -8.88
N ARG A 264 3.83 19.01 -8.96
CA ARG A 264 2.46 19.23 -8.49
C ARG A 264 2.40 19.13 -6.97
N ASP A 265 3.18 18.24 -6.37
CA ASP A 265 3.33 18.16 -4.92
C ASP A 265 3.93 19.47 -4.37
N ASP A 266 4.95 20.00 -5.04
CA ASP A 266 5.55 21.30 -4.69
C ASP A 266 4.53 22.44 -4.79
N ALA A 267 3.84 22.56 -5.93
CA ALA A 267 2.83 23.59 -6.14
C ALA A 267 1.67 23.49 -5.14
N GLY A 268 1.21 22.26 -4.85
CA GLY A 268 0.16 22.01 -3.87
C GLY A 268 0.60 22.30 -2.44
N SER A 269 1.86 22.05 -2.10
CA SER A 269 2.42 22.40 -0.79
C SER A 269 2.51 23.92 -0.62
N LEU A 270 3.04 24.62 -1.63
CA LEU A 270 3.10 26.08 -1.64
C LEU A 270 1.70 26.70 -1.49
N ALA A 271 0.71 26.24 -2.27
CA ALA A 271 -0.64 26.75 -2.20
C ALA A 271 -1.28 26.62 -0.80
N ARG A 272 -1.00 25.52 -0.08
CA ARG A 272 -1.48 25.32 1.29
C ARG A 272 -0.73 26.20 2.29
N ILE A 273 0.58 26.36 2.13
CA ILE A 273 1.40 27.23 2.97
C ILE A 273 0.93 28.67 2.84
N GLU A 274 0.70 29.17 1.62
CA GLU A 274 0.22 30.54 1.40
C GLU A 274 -1.11 30.83 2.11
N GLN A 275 -2.01 29.85 2.20
CA GLN A 275 -3.30 30.01 2.89
C GLN A 275 -3.15 30.20 4.40
N VAL A 276 -2.08 29.66 5.00
CA VAL A 276 -1.82 29.75 6.43
C VAL A 276 -0.66 30.68 6.77
N ARG A 277 0.03 31.24 5.77
CA ARG A 277 1.17 32.16 5.93
C ARG A 277 0.92 33.28 6.95
N PRO A 278 -0.27 33.91 7.05
CA PRO A 278 -0.51 34.96 8.04
C PRO A 278 -0.45 34.51 9.51
N VAL A 279 -0.59 33.20 9.78
CA VAL A 279 -0.51 32.63 11.13
C VAL A 279 0.79 31.89 11.39
N LEU A 280 1.68 31.80 10.39
CA LEU A 280 3.03 31.28 10.56
C LEU A 280 3.92 32.40 11.12
N ASP A 281 4.69 32.06 12.16
CA ASP A 281 5.65 32.95 12.82
C ASP A 281 7.08 32.80 12.26
N GLN A 282 7.26 31.96 11.25
CA GLN A 282 8.54 31.68 10.60
C GLN A 282 8.56 32.25 9.18
N PRO A 283 9.54 33.10 8.82
CA PRO A 283 9.74 33.55 7.45
C PRO A 283 10.25 32.40 6.55
N ASP A 284 10.08 32.56 5.23
CA ASP A 284 10.65 31.60 4.27
C ASP A 284 12.18 31.63 4.32
N ASP A 285 12.80 30.45 4.14
CA ASP A 285 14.25 30.35 3.99
C ASP A 285 14.65 30.88 2.60
N PRO A 286 15.42 31.98 2.50
CA PRO A 286 15.81 32.56 1.22
C PRO A 286 16.71 31.64 0.38
N GLN A 287 17.27 30.56 0.95
CA GLN A 287 18.05 29.56 0.23
C GLN A 287 17.17 28.54 -0.52
N LEU A 288 15.87 28.50 -0.22
CA LEU A 288 14.92 27.54 -0.80
C LEU A 288 13.96 28.18 -1.82
N ILE A 289 14.13 29.47 -2.13
CA ILE A 289 13.33 30.24 -3.10
C ILE A 289 13.95 30.14 -4.51
#